data_AF-A0A5S3PJD6-F1
#
_entry.id   AF-A0A5S3PJD6-F1
#
_cell.length_a   1.000
_cell.length_b   1.000
_cell.length_c   1.000
_cell.angle_alpha   90.00
_cell.angle_beta   90.00
_cell.angle_gamma   90.00
#
_symmetry.space_group_name_H-M   'P 1'
#
loop_
_entity.id
_entity.type
_entity.pdbx_description
1 polymer ?
#
loop_
_entity_poly.entity_id
_entity_poly.type
_entity_poly.pdbx_seq_one_letter_code
_entity_poly.pdbx_strand_id
1 'polypeptide(L)'
;MKTRITLLIAFISLSFTACVKDYIGHGPDGKEVQLTSDNYLDVAVLQKLSLNDDILVIDAEIDKLNLISPNDPGYNEAQAQIAALSKKRDGLKLQIGSINDISIVGDFPIPCDTPNGKCIPVRLEFFAFNQNIARAAVLYRDDNGNKKGASDKLVDLPGFEGKVQYIRVPVTDFDNQITLEIVQRDFDGNTSRFEITLDR
;
A
#
# COMPACT_ATOMS: atom_id res chain seq x y z
N MET A 1 27.19 27.12 35.12
CA MET A 1 25.80 26.72 34.79
C MET A 1 25.56 26.49 33.30
N LYS A 2 26.19 27.23 32.38
CA LYS A 2 25.99 27.09 30.92
C LYS A 2 26.37 25.71 30.33
N THR A 3 27.38 25.02 30.88
CA THR A 3 27.82 23.70 30.42
C THR A 3 26.88 22.54 30.73
N ARG A 4 25.97 22.69 31.71
CA ARG A 4 24.98 21.65 32.04
C ARG A 4 23.81 21.65 31.07
N ILE A 5 23.51 22.78 30.44
CA ILE A 5 22.40 22.92 29.47
C ILE A 5 22.81 22.34 28.12
N THR A 6 24.05 22.57 27.67
CA THR A 6 24.56 22.01 26.40
C THR A 6 24.65 20.49 26.40
N LEU A 7 24.97 19.88 27.55
CA LEU A 7 25.04 18.43 27.70
C LEU A 7 23.65 17.77 27.68
N LEU A 8 22.63 18.46 28.23
CA LEU A 8 21.24 18.00 28.19
C LEU A 8 20.67 18.05 26.76
N ILE A 9 20.97 19.11 26.00
CA ILE A 9 20.55 19.25 24.60
C ILE A 9 21.21 18.18 23.72
N ALA A 10 22.50 17.90 23.92
CA ALA A 10 23.21 16.85 23.18
C ALA A 10 22.65 15.44 23.43
N PHE A 11 22.25 15.14 24.68
CA PHE A 11 21.64 13.86 25.03
C PHE A 11 20.21 13.73 24.47
N ILE A 12 19.44 14.82 24.48
CA ILE A 12 18.10 14.86 23.87
C ILE A 12 18.18 14.70 22.34
N SER A 13 19.18 15.28 21.67
CA SER A 13 19.39 15.09 20.23
C SER A 13 19.85 13.68 19.83
N LEU A 14 20.51 12.94 20.73
CA LEU A 14 20.86 11.53 20.52
C LEU A 14 19.67 10.57 20.71
N SER A 15 18.64 10.99 21.45
CA SER A 15 17.41 10.21 21.62
C SER A 15 16.48 10.26 20.40
N PHE A 16 16.67 11.24 19.51
CA PHE A 16 15.84 11.43 18.31
C PHE A 16 16.40 10.77 17.05
N THR A 17 17.57 10.10 17.10
CA THR A 17 18.01 9.21 16.01
C THR A 17 17.43 7.81 16.15
N ALA A 18 16.20 7.70 16.68
CA ALA A 18 15.40 6.49 16.63
C ALA A 18 15.11 6.17 15.15
N CYS A 19 16.09 5.55 14.50
CA CYS A 19 15.91 4.88 13.22
C CYS A 19 14.73 3.94 13.41
N VAL A 20 13.72 4.06 12.53
CA VAL A 20 12.60 3.13 12.51
C VAL A 20 13.22 1.73 12.39
N LYS A 21 13.13 0.97 13.46
CA LYS A 21 13.94 -0.23 13.62
C LYS A 21 13.32 -1.31 12.75
N ASP A 22 14.14 -1.93 11.91
CA ASP A 22 13.76 -3.16 11.21
C ASP A 22 13.08 -4.12 12.19
N TYR A 23 11.99 -4.72 11.74
CA TYR A 23 11.35 -5.78 12.51
C TYR A 23 12.10 -7.09 12.25
N ILE A 24 12.34 -7.88 13.31
CA ILE A 24 12.97 -9.21 13.22
C ILE A 24 12.17 -10.19 14.08
N GLY A 25 11.74 -11.31 13.50
CA GLY A 25 11.05 -12.41 14.17
C GLY A 25 11.37 -13.77 13.55
N HIS A 26 10.78 -14.85 14.08
CA HIS A 26 10.98 -16.20 13.55
C HIS A 26 9.65 -16.77 13.05
N GLY A 27 9.56 -17.05 11.75
CA GLY A 27 8.38 -17.59 11.11
C GLY A 27 8.10 -19.06 11.48
N PRO A 28 6.99 -19.64 10.98
CA PRO A 28 6.55 -20.99 11.36
C PRO A 28 7.51 -22.11 10.97
N ASP A 29 8.37 -21.88 9.98
CA ASP A 29 9.42 -22.81 9.54
C ASP A 29 10.76 -22.57 10.25
N GLY A 30 10.77 -21.75 11.30
CA GLY A 30 11.96 -21.38 12.05
C GLY A 30 12.89 -20.42 11.31
N LYS A 31 12.51 -19.94 10.11
CA LYS A 31 13.29 -18.96 9.38
C LYS A 31 13.04 -17.56 9.92
N GLU A 32 14.09 -16.76 9.94
CA GLU A 32 13.97 -15.35 10.29
C GLU A 32 13.06 -14.63 9.29
N VAL A 33 12.12 -13.85 9.83
CA VAL A 33 11.28 -12.90 9.11
C VAL A 33 11.77 -11.53 9.50
N GLN A 34 12.39 -10.83 8.56
CA GLN A 34 12.85 -9.47 8.75
C GLN A 34 12.04 -8.55 7.83
N LEU A 35 11.32 -7.58 8.39
CA LEU A 35 10.68 -6.52 7.59
C LEU A 35 11.58 -5.29 7.68
N THR A 36 11.98 -4.77 6.53
CA THR A 36 12.81 -3.57 6.37
C THR A 36 12.20 -2.65 5.32
N SER A 37 12.63 -1.40 5.26
CA SER A 37 12.22 -0.47 4.19
C SER A 37 12.41 -1.01 2.77
N ASP A 38 13.30 -2.00 2.61
CA ASP A 38 13.79 -2.48 1.32
C ASP A 38 13.17 -3.81 0.89
N ASN A 39 12.35 -4.45 1.73
CA ASN A 39 11.84 -5.78 1.43
C ASN A 39 10.36 -6.03 1.69
N TYR A 40 9.60 -5.06 2.19
CA TYR A 40 8.17 -5.25 2.41
C TYR A 40 7.30 -4.12 1.86
N LEU A 41 6.04 -4.48 1.58
CA LEU A 41 4.96 -3.54 1.27
C LEU A 41 3.78 -3.76 2.21
N ASP A 42 3.19 -2.66 2.67
CA ASP A 42 1.89 -2.70 3.34
C ASP A 42 0.77 -2.73 2.29
N VAL A 43 -0.01 -3.81 2.29
CA VAL A 43 -1.09 -4.03 1.33
C VAL A 43 -2.21 -3.00 1.45
N ALA A 44 -2.48 -2.50 2.65
CA ALA A 44 -3.46 -1.43 2.86
C ALA A 44 -2.99 -0.13 2.20
N VAL A 45 -1.69 0.17 2.26
CA VAL A 45 -1.10 1.32 1.55
C VAL A 45 -1.21 1.12 0.03
N LEU A 46 -0.88 -0.06 -0.48
CA LEU A 46 -1.04 -0.38 -1.91
C LEU A 46 -2.49 -0.24 -2.38
N GLN A 47 -3.45 -0.68 -1.57
CA GLN A 47 -4.86 -0.52 -1.87
C GLN A 47 -5.27 0.95 -1.92
N LYS A 48 -4.84 1.76 -0.95
CA LYS A 48 -5.08 3.22 -0.96
C LYS A 48 -4.48 3.88 -2.21
N LEU A 49 -3.29 3.48 -2.63
CA LEU A 49 -2.65 3.98 -3.86
C LEU A 49 -3.45 3.62 -5.11
N SER A 50 -3.87 2.37 -5.25
CA SER A 50 -4.72 1.92 -6.38
C SER A 50 -6.04 2.69 -6.45
N LEU A 51 -6.71 2.91 -5.30
CA LEU A 51 -7.94 3.70 -5.25
C LEU A 51 -7.71 5.19 -5.58
N ASN A 52 -6.56 5.76 -5.19
CA ASN A 52 -6.19 7.13 -5.56
C ASN A 52 -5.94 7.26 -7.07
N ASP A 53 -5.30 6.28 -7.70
CA ASP A 53 -5.13 6.26 -9.16
C ASP A 53 -6.49 6.25 -9.87
N ASP A 54 -7.44 5.43 -9.41
CA ASP A 54 -8.81 5.41 -9.93
C ASP A 54 -9.52 6.77 -9.78
N ILE A 55 -9.31 7.46 -8.66
CA ILE A 55 -9.83 8.81 -8.42
C ILE A 55 -9.23 9.80 -9.42
N LEU A 56 -7.92 9.75 -9.68
CA LEU A 56 -7.27 10.64 -10.64
C LEU A 56 -7.82 10.47 -12.06
N VAL A 57 -8.07 9.22 -12.48
CA VAL A 57 -8.71 8.95 -13.79
C VAL A 57 -10.12 9.52 -13.83
N ILE A 58 -10.90 9.37 -12.76
CA ILE A 58 -12.25 9.93 -12.67
C ILE A 58 -12.23 11.46 -12.73
N ASP A 59 -11.35 12.11 -11.97
CA ASP A 59 -11.25 13.57 -11.94
C ASP A 59 -10.85 14.12 -13.32
N ALA A 60 -9.92 13.48 -14.02
CA ALA A 60 -9.55 13.86 -15.39
C ALA A 60 -10.71 13.73 -16.39
N GLU A 61 -11.54 12.69 -16.28
CA GLU A 61 -12.72 12.53 -17.15
C GLU A 61 -13.80 13.57 -16.84
N ILE A 62 -14.02 13.89 -15.55
CA ILE A 62 -14.92 14.98 -15.15
C ILE A 62 -14.45 16.31 -15.73
N ASP A 63 -13.15 16.62 -15.65
CA ASP A 63 -12.59 17.84 -16.21
C ASP A 63 -12.82 17.94 -17.73
N LYS A 64 -12.65 16.84 -18.45
CA LYS A 64 -12.94 16.76 -19.89
C LYS A 64 -14.41 16.99 -20.19
N LEU A 65 -15.34 16.37 -19.45
CA LEU A 65 -16.78 16.55 -19.62
C LEU A 65 -17.24 17.98 -19.30
N ASN A 66 -16.60 18.63 -18.34
CA ASN A 66 -16.87 20.03 -17.99
C ASN A 66 -16.52 21.04 -19.11
N LEU A 67 -15.70 20.64 -20.08
CA LEU A 67 -15.38 21.48 -21.25
C LEU A 67 -16.50 21.51 -22.31
N ILE A 68 -17.52 20.64 -22.20
CA ILE A 68 -18.65 20.60 -23.14
C ILE A 68 -19.54 21.82 -22.92
N SER A 69 -19.78 22.57 -23.99
CA SER A 69 -20.58 23.80 -23.94
C SER A 69 -22.02 23.52 -23.51
N PRO A 70 -22.68 24.40 -22.71
CA PRO A 70 -24.10 24.31 -22.42
C PRO A 70 -25.03 24.30 -23.65
N ASN A 71 -24.53 24.75 -24.80
CA ASN A 71 -25.26 24.76 -26.07
C ASN A 71 -24.99 23.51 -26.93
N ASP A 72 -24.11 22.62 -26.50
CA ASP A 72 -23.80 21.39 -27.20
C ASP A 72 -24.93 20.36 -27.02
N PRO A 73 -25.36 19.63 -28.08
CA PRO A 73 -26.38 18.58 -27.97
C PRO A 73 -26.05 17.50 -26.93
N GLY A 74 -24.76 17.25 -26.66
CA GLY A 74 -24.27 16.29 -25.67
C GLY A 74 -24.21 16.81 -24.23
N TYR A 75 -24.52 18.08 -23.97
CA TYR A 75 -24.35 18.68 -22.64
C TYR A 75 -25.12 17.95 -21.53
N ASN A 76 -26.39 17.60 -21.78
CA ASN A 76 -27.21 16.93 -20.77
C ASN A 76 -26.67 15.52 -20.43
N GLU A 77 -26.13 14.82 -21.44
CA GLU A 77 -25.48 13.53 -21.23
C GLU A 77 -24.19 13.70 -20.41
N ALA A 78 -23.38 14.70 -20.74
CA ALA A 78 -22.16 15.02 -20.00
C ALA A 78 -22.44 15.32 -18.52
N GLN A 79 -23.49 16.10 -18.22
CA GLN A 79 -23.88 16.39 -16.83
C GLN A 79 -24.33 15.13 -16.07
N ALA A 80 -25.06 14.22 -16.72
CA ALA A 80 -25.43 12.94 -16.12
C ALA A 80 -24.20 12.07 -15.82
N GLN A 81 -23.23 12.04 -16.75
CA GLN A 81 -21.96 11.33 -16.56
C GLN A 81 -21.14 11.94 -15.41
N ILE A 82 -21.02 13.27 -15.34
CA ILE A 82 -20.34 13.98 -14.24
C ILE A 82 -20.95 13.61 -12.89
N ALA A 83 -22.27 13.58 -12.77
CA ALA A 83 -22.95 13.22 -11.53
C ALA A 83 -22.65 11.77 -11.13
N ALA A 84 -22.67 10.83 -12.08
CA ALA A 84 -22.34 9.42 -11.83
C ALA A 84 -20.87 9.23 -11.40
N LEU A 85 -19.94 9.89 -12.11
CA LEU A 85 -18.51 9.88 -11.82
C LEU A 85 -18.21 10.50 -10.45
N SER A 86 -18.83 11.63 -10.12
CA SER A 86 -18.68 12.29 -8.81
C SER A 86 -19.13 11.36 -7.68
N LYS A 87 -20.27 10.69 -7.83
CA LYS A 87 -20.76 9.71 -6.85
C LYS A 87 -19.79 8.54 -6.70
N LYS A 88 -19.24 8.03 -7.80
CA LYS A 88 -18.23 6.95 -7.77
C LYS A 88 -16.98 7.41 -7.00
N ARG A 89 -16.43 8.58 -7.35
CA ARG A 89 -15.26 9.17 -6.69
C ARG A 89 -15.45 9.31 -5.18
N ASP A 90 -16.59 9.85 -4.77
CA ASP A 90 -16.88 10.04 -3.34
C ASP A 90 -17.00 8.70 -2.61
N GLY A 91 -17.55 7.68 -3.27
CA GLY A 91 -17.53 6.30 -2.77
C GLY A 91 -16.11 5.74 -2.59
N LEU A 92 -15.20 5.97 -3.54
CA LEU A 92 -13.79 5.56 -3.41
C LEU A 92 -13.10 6.30 -2.26
N LYS A 93 -13.36 7.60 -2.07
CA LYS A 93 -12.81 8.38 -0.95
C LYS A 93 -13.27 7.85 0.41
N LEU A 94 -14.55 7.48 0.52
CA LEU A 94 -15.07 6.82 1.72
C LEU A 94 -14.40 5.47 1.98
N GLN A 95 -14.17 4.69 0.92
CA GLN A 95 -13.46 3.41 1.02
C GLN A 95 -12.01 3.61 1.48
N ILE A 96 -11.28 4.61 0.95
CA ILE A 96 -9.93 4.94 1.41
C ILE A 96 -9.92 5.23 2.92
N GLY A 97 -10.91 5.98 3.40
CA GLY A 97 -11.04 6.33 4.83
C GLY A 97 -11.33 5.14 5.76
N SER A 98 -11.82 4.01 5.24
CA SER A 98 -12.05 2.79 6.02
C SER A 98 -10.90 1.78 5.99
N ILE A 99 -9.89 2.00 5.14
CA ILE A 99 -8.73 1.12 5.04
C ILE A 99 -7.75 1.45 6.17
N ASN A 100 -7.56 0.49 7.07
CA ASN A 100 -6.55 0.56 8.12
C ASN A 100 -5.29 -0.19 7.70
N ASP A 101 -4.16 0.50 7.77
CA ASP A 101 -2.81 -0.04 7.55
C ASP A 101 -2.21 -0.60 8.85
N ILE A 102 -1.05 -1.25 8.76
CA ILE A 102 -0.46 -1.96 9.90
C ILE A 102 0.13 -1.00 10.95
N SER A 103 0.25 0.30 10.62
CA SER A 103 0.80 1.29 11.55
C SER A 103 -0.08 1.49 12.79
N ILE A 104 -1.36 1.10 12.72
CA ILE A 104 -2.30 1.19 13.85
C ILE A 104 -1.91 0.28 15.03
N VAL A 105 -1.14 -0.79 14.79
CA VAL A 105 -0.79 -1.79 15.81
C VAL A 105 0.68 -1.76 16.22
N GLY A 106 1.51 -0.93 15.58
CA GLY A 106 2.92 -0.75 15.94
C GLY A 106 3.69 0.10 14.94
N ASP A 107 4.90 0.48 15.33
CA ASP A 107 5.83 1.19 14.45
C ASP A 107 6.56 0.17 13.56
N PHE A 108 6.23 0.18 12.27
CA PHE A 108 6.90 -0.61 11.25
C PHE A 108 7.84 0.27 10.41
N PRO A 109 8.94 -0.28 9.85
CA PRO A 109 9.82 0.46 8.94
C PRO A 109 9.02 1.11 7.83
N ILE A 110 9.22 2.39 7.56
CA ILE A 110 8.51 3.02 6.44
C ILE A 110 9.04 2.37 5.15
N PRO A 111 8.17 1.75 4.32
CA PRO A 111 8.60 1.14 3.07
C PRO A 111 9.09 2.24 2.13
N CYS A 112 10.41 2.25 1.91
CA CYS A 112 11.27 3.11 1.08
C CYS A 112 10.96 4.63 0.95
N ASP A 113 11.91 5.37 0.37
CA ASP A 113 11.69 6.78 0.01
C ASP A 113 10.75 6.83 -1.22
N THR A 114 9.82 7.77 -1.29
CA THR A 114 8.67 7.74 -2.24
C THR A 114 8.72 8.82 -3.34
N PRO A 115 9.57 8.69 -4.38
CA PRO A 115 9.39 9.49 -5.59
C PRO A 115 7.99 9.23 -6.16
N ASN A 116 7.21 10.28 -6.43
CA ASN A 116 5.85 10.19 -6.99
C ASN A 116 4.84 9.35 -6.16
N GLY A 117 5.10 9.14 -4.87
CA GLY A 117 4.17 8.50 -3.95
C GLY A 117 4.02 6.97 -4.08
N LYS A 118 4.79 6.30 -4.96
CA LYS A 118 4.76 4.84 -5.13
C LYS A 118 6.13 4.26 -4.76
N CYS A 119 6.19 3.46 -3.70
CA CYS A 119 7.41 2.80 -3.24
C CYS A 119 7.60 1.45 -3.95
N ILE A 120 8.79 1.19 -4.49
CA ILE A 120 9.25 -0.17 -4.78
C ILE A 120 10.44 -0.52 -3.91
N PRO A 121 10.31 -1.50 -3.01
CA PRO A 121 11.43 -1.97 -2.22
C PRO A 121 12.49 -2.60 -3.13
N VAL A 122 13.78 -2.37 -2.82
CA VAL A 122 14.91 -2.86 -3.62
C VAL A 122 14.86 -4.39 -3.79
N ARG A 123 14.38 -5.09 -2.77
CA ARG A 123 14.28 -6.55 -2.66
C ARG A 123 12.91 -6.97 -2.13
N LEU A 124 11.85 -6.62 -2.84
CA LEU A 124 10.48 -6.96 -2.45
C LEU A 124 10.32 -8.46 -2.15
N GLU A 125 9.91 -8.78 -0.94
CA GLU A 125 9.79 -10.16 -0.46
C GLU A 125 8.51 -10.40 0.36
N PHE A 126 8.07 -9.40 1.14
CA PHE A 126 6.98 -9.55 2.07
C PHE A 126 5.83 -8.58 1.77
N PHE A 127 4.60 -9.08 1.88
CA PHE A 127 3.38 -8.30 1.79
C PHE A 127 2.68 -8.38 3.13
N ALA A 128 2.57 -7.26 3.83
CA ALA A 128 1.97 -7.20 5.16
C ALA A 128 0.47 -6.85 5.05
N PHE A 129 -0.34 -7.57 5.79
CA PHE A 129 -1.79 -7.45 5.86
C PHE A 129 -2.19 -7.16 7.31
N ASN A 130 -3.31 -6.43 7.47
CA ASN A 130 -3.94 -6.32 8.78
C ASN A 130 -4.62 -7.65 9.17
N GLN A 131 -4.89 -7.81 10.47
CA GLN A 131 -5.55 -9.02 11.00
C GLN A 131 -6.95 -9.29 10.45
N ASN A 132 -7.63 -8.34 9.78
CA ASN A 132 -9.03 -8.53 9.38
C ASN A 132 -9.17 -9.40 8.12
N ILE A 133 -8.06 -9.89 7.57
CA ILE A 133 -8.01 -10.66 6.33
C ILE A 133 -8.00 -12.16 6.65
N ALA A 134 -9.07 -12.86 6.27
CA ALA A 134 -9.17 -14.31 6.45
C ALA A 134 -8.36 -15.08 5.42
N ARG A 135 -8.26 -14.57 4.19
CA ARG A 135 -7.50 -15.16 3.08
C ARG A 135 -6.94 -14.08 2.18
N ALA A 136 -5.75 -14.27 1.67
CA ALA A 136 -5.18 -13.42 0.65
C ALA A 136 -4.32 -14.20 -0.33
N ALA A 137 -4.16 -13.65 -1.53
CA ALA A 137 -3.25 -14.13 -2.55
C ALA A 137 -2.58 -12.92 -3.22
N VAL A 138 -1.28 -13.05 -3.46
CA VAL A 138 -0.48 -12.06 -4.19
C VAL A 138 0.09 -12.74 -5.42
N LEU A 139 -0.04 -12.08 -6.57
CA LEU A 139 0.56 -12.45 -7.83
C LEU A 139 1.42 -11.27 -8.31
N TYR A 140 2.65 -11.53 -8.74
CA TYR A 140 3.47 -10.50 -9.39
C TYR A 140 3.81 -10.87 -10.84
N ARG A 141 3.81 -9.83 -11.67
CA ARG A 141 4.12 -9.90 -13.10
C ARG A 141 5.25 -8.93 -13.43
N ASP A 142 6.03 -9.28 -14.45
CA ASP A 142 7.02 -8.37 -15.03
C ASP A 142 6.35 -7.28 -15.89
N ASP A 143 7.17 -6.36 -16.40
CA ASP A 143 6.82 -5.29 -17.34
C ASP A 143 6.16 -5.79 -18.65
N ASN A 144 6.42 -7.04 -19.02
CA ASN A 144 5.83 -7.71 -20.17
C ASN A 144 4.50 -8.42 -19.83
N GLY A 145 4.04 -8.32 -18.57
CA GLY A 145 2.81 -8.96 -18.08
C GLY A 145 2.94 -10.46 -17.81
N ASN A 146 4.14 -11.03 -17.87
CA ASN A 146 4.38 -12.44 -17.57
C ASN A 146 4.32 -12.68 -16.07
N LYS A 147 3.58 -13.71 -15.65
CA LYS A 147 3.58 -14.18 -14.26
C LYS A 147 4.97 -14.69 -13.87
N LYS A 148 5.54 -14.11 -12.81
CA LYS A 148 6.86 -14.48 -12.28
C LYS A 148 6.77 -15.18 -10.92
N GLY A 149 5.76 -14.87 -10.11
CA GLY A 149 5.51 -15.63 -8.89
C GLY A 149 4.19 -15.27 -8.22
N ALA A 150 3.76 -16.14 -7.31
CA ALA A 150 2.54 -15.95 -6.53
C ALA A 150 2.62 -16.72 -5.22
N SER A 151 1.87 -16.28 -4.22
CA SER A 151 1.66 -17.00 -2.97
C SER A 151 0.30 -16.63 -2.39
N ASP A 152 -0.35 -17.59 -1.75
CA ASP A 152 -1.60 -17.45 -0.99
C ASP A 152 -1.43 -17.85 0.48
N LYS A 153 -0.18 -18.11 0.89
CA LYS A 153 0.13 -18.54 2.25
C LYS A 153 0.20 -17.34 3.19
N LEU A 154 -0.96 -16.97 3.72
CA LEU A 154 -1.10 -15.96 4.77
C LEU A 154 -0.70 -16.54 6.13
N VAL A 155 0.21 -15.86 6.82
CA VAL A 155 0.80 -16.30 8.09
C VAL A 155 0.84 -15.14 9.06
N ASP A 156 0.58 -15.38 10.34
CA ASP A 156 0.73 -14.36 11.38
C ASP A 156 2.19 -13.90 11.50
N LEU A 157 2.37 -12.59 11.67
CA LEU A 157 3.67 -12.00 11.93
C LEU A 157 4.08 -12.28 13.38
N PRO A 158 5.26 -12.87 13.64
CA PRO A 158 5.68 -13.21 15.01
C PRO A 158 5.72 -11.99 15.95
N GLY A 159 5.28 -12.12 17.21
CA GLY A 159 5.17 -10.99 18.14
C GLY A 159 4.04 -10.00 17.84
N PHE A 160 3.32 -10.18 16.72
CA PHE A 160 2.11 -9.46 16.34
C PHE A 160 0.99 -10.43 15.97
N GLU A 161 0.98 -11.61 16.60
CA GLU A 161 0.00 -12.66 16.33
C GLU A 161 -1.43 -12.14 16.53
N GLY A 162 -2.29 -12.49 15.57
CA GLY A 162 -3.64 -11.98 15.51
C GLY A 162 -3.77 -10.48 15.23
N LYS A 163 -2.69 -9.74 14.94
CA LYS A 163 -2.70 -8.30 14.60
C LYS A 163 -2.18 -7.97 13.20
N VAL A 164 -1.08 -8.60 12.83
CA VAL A 164 -0.45 -8.45 11.50
C VAL A 164 -0.22 -9.82 10.93
N GLN A 165 -0.45 -9.94 9.63
CA GLN A 165 -0.18 -11.15 8.87
C GLN A 165 0.68 -10.79 7.67
N TYR A 166 1.33 -11.77 7.08
CA TYR A 166 2.14 -11.55 5.89
C TYR A 166 2.02 -12.69 4.89
N ILE A 167 2.26 -12.36 3.63
CA ILE A 167 2.56 -13.31 2.56
C ILE A 167 3.99 -13.07 2.10
N ARG A 168 4.77 -14.14 1.99
CA ARG A 168 6.11 -14.11 1.41
C ARG A 168 6.06 -14.45 -0.07
N VAL A 169 6.49 -13.51 -0.92
CA VAL A 169 6.69 -13.68 -2.35
C VAL A 169 8.04 -13.03 -2.71
N PRO A 170 9.14 -13.81 -2.70
CA PRO A 170 10.44 -13.28 -3.09
C PRO A 170 10.40 -12.84 -4.56
N VAL A 171 10.54 -11.54 -4.80
CA VAL A 171 10.68 -10.98 -6.13
C VAL A 171 12.17 -10.87 -6.43
N THR A 172 12.66 -11.77 -7.29
CA THR A 172 14.09 -11.87 -7.61
C THR A 172 14.49 -10.98 -8.78
N ASP A 173 13.58 -10.73 -9.72
CA ASP A 173 13.88 -10.10 -11.00
C ASP A 173 12.74 -9.17 -11.44
N PHE A 174 13.00 -7.87 -11.41
CA PHE A 174 12.20 -6.84 -12.09
C PHE A 174 13.12 -5.67 -12.46
N ASP A 175 13.01 -5.17 -13.69
CA ASP A 175 13.89 -4.12 -14.19
C ASP A 175 13.50 -2.76 -13.58
N ASN A 176 12.44 -2.17 -14.13
CA ASN A 176 11.96 -0.84 -13.74
C ASN A 176 10.52 -0.85 -13.25
N GLN A 177 9.75 -1.88 -13.60
CA GLN A 177 8.32 -1.95 -13.33
C GLN A 177 7.94 -3.33 -12.80
N ILE A 178 6.99 -3.35 -11.87
CA ILE A 178 6.34 -4.57 -11.40
C ILE A 178 4.84 -4.33 -11.28
N THR A 179 4.05 -5.28 -11.76
CA THR A 179 2.60 -5.27 -11.56
C THR A 179 2.23 -6.30 -10.51
N LEU A 180 1.53 -5.85 -9.48
CA LEU A 180 1.04 -6.65 -8.38
C LEU A 180 -0.47 -6.80 -8.51
N GLU A 181 -0.94 -8.03 -8.48
CA GLU A 181 -2.36 -8.36 -8.39
C GLU A 181 -2.61 -8.98 -7.01
N ILE A 182 -3.45 -8.33 -6.22
CA ILE A 182 -3.75 -8.73 -4.85
C ILE A 182 -5.24 -9.05 -4.74
N VAL A 183 -5.54 -10.23 -4.23
CA VAL A 183 -6.89 -10.68 -3.91
C VAL A 183 -6.95 -10.97 -2.42
N GLN A 184 -7.92 -10.41 -1.70
CA GLN A 184 -8.09 -10.66 -0.28
C GLN A 184 -9.58 -10.78 0.07
N ARG A 185 -9.86 -11.59 1.10
CA ARG A 185 -11.18 -11.79 1.68
C ARG A 185 -11.11 -11.60 3.19
N ASP A 186 -11.98 -10.77 3.73
CA ASP A 186 -12.08 -10.54 5.18
C ASP A 186 -12.89 -11.65 5.88
N PHE A 187 -12.97 -11.58 7.22
CA PHE A 187 -13.76 -12.53 8.01
C PHE A 187 -15.27 -12.43 7.82
N ASP A 188 -15.76 -11.29 7.32
CA ASP A 188 -17.18 -11.06 6.99
C ASP A 188 -17.54 -11.62 5.59
N GLY A 189 -16.54 -12.08 4.83
CA GLY A 189 -16.70 -12.66 3.50
C GLY A 189 -16.60 -11.65 2.35
N ASN A 190 -16.37 -10.35 2.64
CA ASN A 190 -16.15 -9.35 1.60
C ASN A 190 -14.83 -9.64 0.90
N THR A 191 -14.87 -9.59 -0.43
CA THR A 191 -13.70 -9.83 -1.27
C THR A 191 -13.30 -8.53 -1.94
N SER A 192 -12.00 -8.21 -1.91
CA SER A 192 -11.42 -7.14 -2.71
C SER A 192 -10.33 -7.71 -3.62
N ARG A 193 -10.26 -7.16 -4.82
CA ARG A 193 -9.21 -7.44 -5.80
C ARG A 193 -8.77 -6.12 -6.37
N PHE A 194 -7.46 -5.89 -6.39
CA PHE A 194 -6.89 -4.70 -7.00
C PHE A 194 -5.57 -5.03 -7.65
N GLU A 195 -5.23 -4.22 -8.64
CA GLU A 195 -3.98 -4.28 -9.37
C GLU A 195 -3.26 -2.95 -9.16
N ILE A 196 -1.95 -3.01 -8.94
CA ILE A 196 -1.11 -1.84 -8.85
C ILE A 196 0.19 -2.09 -9.61
N THR A 197 0.52 -1.14 -10.46
CA THR A 197 1.81 -1.07 -11.12
C THR A 197 2.69 -0.10 -10.35
N LEU A 198 3.88 -0.58 -9.99
CA LEU A 198 4.89 0.22 -9.33
C LEU A 198 6.06 0.40 -10.31
N ASP A 199 6.52 1.65 -10.45
CA ASP A 199 7.66 2.04 -11.28
C ASP A 199 8.80 2.63 -10.44
N ARG A 200 10.06 2.34 -10.80
CA ARG A 200 11.27 2.95 -10.20
C ARG A 200 11.59 4.31 -10.79
#